data_AF-A0A8R2NL04-F1
#
_entry.id   AF-A0A8R2NL04-F1
#
_cell.length_a   1.000
_cell.length_b   1.000
_cell.length_c   1.000
_cell.angle_alpha   90.00
_cell.angle_beta   90.00
_cell.angle_gamma   90.00
#
_symmetry.space_group_name_H-M   'P 1'
#
loop_
_entity.id
_entity.type
_entity.pdbx_description
1 polymer ?
#
loop_
_entity_poly.entity_id
_entity_poly.type
_entity_poly.pdbx_seq_one_letter_code
_entity_poly.pdbx_strand_id
1 'polypeptide(L)'
;MPRRRSKVWNFFTKLNNNQGRCLKCKNNFEAKGGNTSNLINHLRIHHPNIHLEFLNIKDQDNSFNKNDLNETDDISDPPCDIANDSAEHHELVPLNSSANLVHKSCTLKQQSMNIYKKLDKTTSEKYTNAIAYWIATDMQPYRSVSKQGFKHLMSVICPGYTIPSRQVFADNKIPALYFEVKRRIKQELNSAQFLSLTFDCWTSNAQQPYIGITAHSINSDWILQTHCVTCTILDVDHTAINLKDIIESTLKDLNIPVSKVSAATTDNALM
;
A
#
# COMPACT_ATOMS: atom_id res chain seq x y z
N MET A 1 39.92 -33.04 -2.18
CA MET A 1 39.13 -32.73 -0.96
C MET A 1 37.69 -33.19 -1.14
N PRO A 2 36.97 -33.62 -0.07
CA PRO A 2 35.55 -33.90 -0.16
C PRO A 2 34.76 -32.63 -0.52
N ARG A 3 33.87 -32.72 -1.52
CA ARG A 3 33.05 -31.58 -1.97
C ARG A 3 32.14 -31.12 -0.83
N ARG A 4 32.26 -29.86 -0.36
CA ARG A 4 31.38 -29.27 0.67
C ARG A 4 29.91 -29.54 0.27
N ARG A 5 29.16 -30.25 1.11
CA ARG A 5 27.73 -30.55 0.87
C ARG A 5 26.90 -29.30 1.19
N SER A 6 25.91 -29.00 0.38
CA SER A 6 25.02 -27.84 0.56
C SER A 6 24.27 -27.91 1.90
N LYS A 7 24.21 -26.77 2.62
CA LYS A 7 23.56 -26.63 3.94
C LYS A 7 22.09 -27.08 3.96
N VAL A 8 21.41 -27.07 2.81
CA VAL A 8 20.00 -27.49 2.71
C VAL A 8 19.79 -28.96 3.13
N TRP A 9 20.82 -29.80 3.07
CA TRP A 9 20.74 -31.19 3.54
C TRP A 9 20.46 -31.32 5.05
N ASN A 10 20.61 -30.27 5.85
CA ASN A 10 20.18 -30.25 7.25
C ASN A 10 18.67 -30.50 7.41
N PHE A 11 17.87 -30.28 6.37
CA PHE A 11 16.42 -30.40 6.37
C PHE A 11 15.90 -31.67 5.63
N PHE A 12 16.80 -32.54 5.15
CA PHE A 12 16.47 -33.71 4.34
C PHE A 12 17.27 -34.96 4.75
N THR A 13 16.58 -36.10 4.89
CA THR A 13 17.24 -37.42 4.98
C THR A 13 17.66 -37.87 3.58
N LYS A 14 18.95 -38.17 3.36
CA LYS A 14 19.39 -38.78 2.10
C LYS A 14 18.92 -40.24 2.03
N LEU A 15 18.21 -40.62 0.97
CA LEU A 15 17.76 -41.99 0.73
C LEU A 15 18.75 -42.75 -0.17
N ASN A 16 19.12 -42.13 -1.30
CA ASN A 16 19.96 -42.72 -2.34
C ASN A 16 20.93 -41.64 -2.86
N ASN A 17 21.85 -41.99 -3.77
CA ASN A 17 22.81 -41.02 -4.31
C ASN A 17 22.17 -39.78 -4.96
N ASN A 18 20.99 -39.95 -5.57
CA ASN A 18 20.25 -38.89 -6.24
C ASN A 18 18.89 -38.55 -5.59
N GLN A 19 18.60 -38.98 -4.35
CA GLN A 19 17.28 -38.77 -3.72
C GLN A 19 17.37 -38.38 -2.24
N GLY A 20 16.55 -37.40 -1.85
CA GLY A 20 16.39 -36.93 -0.47
C GLY A 20 14.92 -36.83 -0.06
N ARG A 21 14.62 -37.17 1.19
CA ARG A 21 13.30 -37.09 1.82
C ARG A 21 13.23 -35.86 2.73
N CYS A 22 12.24 -35.00 2.54
CA CYS A 22 12.05 -33.84 3.43
C CYS A 22 11.73 -34.31 4.86
N LEU A 23 12.41 -33.75 5.86
CA LEU A 23 12.17 -34.11 7.26
C LEU A 23 10.77 -33.71 7.75
N LYS A 24 10.19 -32.63 7.20
CA LYS A 24 8.89 -32.08 7.64
C LYS A 24 7.68 -32.76 6.99
N CYS A 25 7.61 -32.86 5.67
CA CYS A 25 6.46 -33.47 4.96
C CYS A 25 6.67 -34.91 4.49
N LYS A 26 7.86 -35.49 4.66
CA LYS A 26 8.23 -36.84 4.21
C LYS A 26 8.15 -37.12 2.69
N ASN A 27 7.86 -36.11 1.87
CA ASN A 27 7.95 -36.21 0.41
C ASN A 27 9.39 -36.43 -0.05
N ASN A 28 9.55 -37.21 -1.13
CA ASN A 28 10.86 -37.55 -1.72
C ASN A 28 11.15 -36.64 -2.93
N PHE A 29 12.39 -36.21 -3.08
CA PHE A 29 12.85 -35.29 -4.14
C PHE A 29 14.13 -35.80 -4.80
N GLU A 30 14.25 -35.59 -6.10
CA GLU A 30 15.45 -35.92 -6.86
C GLU A 30 16.50 -34.78 -6.80
N ALA A 31 17.71 -35.14 -6.41
CA ALA A 31 18.93 -34.31 -6.44
C ALA A 31 19.88 -34.80 -7.54
N LYS A 32 19.37 -34.97 -8.76
CA LYS A 32 20.14 -35.41 -9.94
C LYS A 32 21.33 -34.46 -10.20
N GLY A 33 22.49 -35.03 -10.52
CA GLY A 33 23.71 -34.27 -10.83
C GLY A 33 24.34 -33.54 -9.64
N GLY A 34 23.90 -33.78 -8.41
CA GLY A 34 24.41 -33.09 -7.21
C GLY A 34 23.89 -31.66 -7.03
N ASN A 35 22.93 -31.22 -7.85
CA ASN A 35 22.24 -29.95 -7.67
C ASN A 35 21.21 -30.06 -6.53
N THR A 36 21.15 -29.06 -5.64
CA THR A 36 20.19 -29.00 -4.54
C THR A 36 19.07 -27.97 -4.72
N SER A 37 18.96 -27.30 -5.87
CA SER A 37 17.90 -26.32 -6.14
C SER A 37 16.49 -26.88 -5.95
N ASN A 38 16.25 -28.15 -6.27
CA ASN A 38 14.97 -28.82 -6.04
C ASN A 38 14.59 -28.88 -4.54
N LEU A 39 15.58 -29.13 -3.68
CA LEU A 39 15.40 -29.21 -2.22
C LEU A 39 15.15 -27.82 -1.63
N ILE A 40 15.93 -26.82 -2.07
CA ILE A 40 15.76 -25.41 -1.65
C ILE A 40 14.38 -24.90 -2.09
N ASN A 41 13.99 -25.16 -3.33
CA ASN A 41 12.69 -24.75 -3.86
C ASN A 41 11.52 -25.44 -3.13
N HIS A 42 11.67 -26.72 -2.75
CA HIS A 42 10.68 -27.40 -1.93
C HIS A 42 10.48 -26.70 -0.57
N LEU A 43 11.57 -26.38 0.14
CA LEU A 43 11.47 -25.63 1.40
C LEU A 43 10.80 -24.28 1.17
N ARG A 44 11.23 -23.52 0.15
CA ARG A 44 10.70 -22.19 -0.19
C ARG A 44 9.18 -22.18 -0.41
N ILE A 45 8.65 -23.21 -1.08
CA ILE A 45 7.22 -23.27 -1.46
C ILE A 45 6.37 -23.90 -0.36
N HIS A 46 6.80 -25.02 0.23
CA HIS A 46 5.95 -25.80 1.15
C HIS A 46 6.25 -25.55 2.64
N HIS A 47 7.43 -25.04 2.96
CA HIS A 47 7.91 -24.87 4.34
C HIS A 47 8.63 -23.51 4.52
N PRO A 48 7.95 -22.37 4.26
CA PRO A 48 8.59 -21.05 4.22
C PRO A 48 9.35 -20.69 5.51
N ASN A 49 8.86 -21.10 6.68
CA ASN A 49 9.56 -20.90 7.96
C ASN A 49 10.90 -21.67 8.01
N ILE A 50 10.93 -22.91 7.51
CA ILE A 50 12.14 -23.73 7.42
C ILE A 50 13.09 -23.18 6.33
N HIS A 51 12.56 -22.56 5.27
CA HIS A 51 13.36 -21.84 4.29
C HIS A 51 14.01 -20.57 4.89
N LEU A 52 13.32 -19.86 5.78
CA LEU A 52 13.90 -18.73 6.54
C LEU A 52 15.00 -19.22 7.50
N GLU A 53 14.79 -20.33 8.21
CA GLU A 53 15.83 -20.99 8.99
C GLU A 53 17.06 -21.34 8.14
N PHE A 54 16.85 -21.95 6.96
CA PHE A 54 17.91 -22.29 6.00
C PHE A 54 18.74 -21.07 5.56
N LEU A 55 18.08 -19.95 5.22
CA LEU A 55 18.76 -18.71 4.83
C LEU A 55 19.58 -18.09 5.98
N ASN A 56 19.14 -18.29 7.22
CA ASN A 56 19.79 -17.75 8.41
C ASN A 56 20.95 -18.62 8.94
N ILE A 57 21.28 -19.74 8.30
CA ILE A 57 22.47 -20.53 8.62
C ILE A 57 23.72 -19.76 8.14
N LYS A 58 24.26 -18.89 9.00
CA LYS A 58 25.54 -18.19 8.78
C LYS A 58 26.68 -19.17 8.47
N ASP A 59 27.64 -18.74 7.67
CA ASP A 59 28.90 -19.47 7.50
C ASP A 59 29.80 -19.24 8.73
N GLN A 60 30.27 -20.33 9.32
CA GLN A 60 31.51 -20.32 10.11
C GLN A 60 32.65 -20.81 9.22
N ASP A 61 33.86 -20.30 9.50
CA ASP A 61 35.14 -20.49 8.80
C ASP A 61 35.22 -19.82 7.41
N ASN A 62 35.86 -18.65 7.25
CA ASN A 62 37.21 -18.32 7.75
C ASN A 62 37.43 -16.83 8.07
N SER A 63 38.30 -16.57 9.05
CA SER A 63 38.88 -15.26 9.35
C SER A 63 40.09 -14.93 8.46
N PHE A 64 40.28 -13.67 8.08
CA PHE A 64 41.53 -12.92 8.36
C PHE A 64 41.37 -11.41 8.08
N ASN A 65 41.82 -10.60 9.04
CA ASN A 65 42.16 -9.17 9.04
C ASN A 65 41.32 -8.13 8.25
N LYS A 66 40.72 -7.22 9.03
CA LYS A 66 40.76 -5.78 8.68
C LYS A 66 42.21 -5.31 8.67
N ASN A 67 42.56 -4.42 7.74
CA ASN A 67 43.12 -3.11 8.07
C ASN A 67 43.14 -2.19 6.84
N ASP A 68 43.19 -0.90 7.16
CA ASP A 68 43.57 0.26 6.34
C ASP A 68 42.63 0.74 5.21
N LEU A 69 42.26 2.01 5.38
CA LEU A 69 41.76 2.94 4.37
C LEU A 69 42.96 3.47 3.57
N ASN A 70 42.79 3.73 2.27
CA ASN A 70 42.94 5.08 1.73
C ASN A 70 42.64 5.15 0.22
N GLU A 71 42.40 6.38 -0.20
CA GLU A 71 42.01 6.93 -1.50
C GLU A 71 42.87 6.47 -2.70
N THR A 72 42.25 6.39 -3.88
CA THR A 72 42.40 7.42 -4.96
C THR A 72 41.49 7.12 -6.16
N ASP A 73 41.36 8.12 -7.02
CA ASP A 73 40.34 8.28 -8.06
C ASP A 73 40.61 7.63 -9.43
N ASP A 74 39.55 7.65 -10.25
CA ASP A 74 39.48 7.81 -11.71
C ASP A 74 39.90 6.72 -12.73
N ILE A 75 38.87 6.35 -13.52
CA ILE A 75 38.81 6.32 -15.01
C ILE A 75 39.97 5.62 -15.77
N SER A 76 39.65 4.52 -16.46
CA SER A 76 39.67 4.45 -17.94
C SER A 76 39.34 3.05 -18.52
N ASP A 77 38.49 2.99 -19.54
CA ASP A 77 38.48 1.92 -20.56
C ASP A 77 39.67 2.14 -21.53
N PRO A 78 40.27 1.11 -22.15
CA PRO A 78 39.89 0.73 -23.54
C PRO A 78 40.25 -0.74 -23.91
N PRO A 79 40.29 -1.16 -25.21
CA PRO A 79 39.44 -0.84 -26.36
C PRO A 79 38.81 -2.10 -27.01
N CYS A 80 37.87 -1.90 -27.95
CA CYS A 80 37.57 -2.86 -29.03
C CYS A 80 37.49 -2.06 -30.34
N ASP A 81 38.20 -2.50 -31.37
CA ASP A 81 38.47 -1.70 -32.57
C ASP A 81 38.44 -2.55 -33.86
N ILE A 82 38.03 -1.93 -34.98
CA ILE A 82 38.17 -2.42 -36.39
C ILE A 82 37.30 -3.65 -36.79
N ALA A 83 36.50 -3.65 -37.88
CA ALA A 83 36.08 -2.63 -38.84
C ALA A 83 34.81 -3.05 -39.64
N ASN A 84 34.21 -2.11 -40.38
CA ASN A 84 33.14 -2.31 -41.38
C ASN A 84 33.67 -2.92 -42.70
N ASP A 85 32.79 -3.60 -43.46
CA ASP A 85 32.68 -3.38 -44.92
C ASP A 85 31.31 -3.85 -45.51
N SER A 86 31.18 -3.91 -46.84
CA SER A 86 29.95 -3.68 -47.65
C SER A 86 29.75 -4.77 -48.76
N ALA A 87 28.75 -4.79 -49.66
CA ALA A 87 27.59 -3.94 -49.96
C ALA A 87 26.47 -4.72 -50.73
N GLU A 88 25.30 -4.08 -50.89
CA GLU A 88 24.37 -4.17 -52.05
C GLU A 88 23.57 -5.47 -52.42
N HIS A 89 22.66 -5.30 -53.40
CA HIS A 89 21.44 -6.08 -53.71
C HIS A 89 21.58 -7.21 -54.76
N HIS A 90 20.75 -8.27 -54.67
CA HIS A 90 19.82 -8.71 -55.76
C HIS A 90 18.80 -9.83 -55.38
N GLU A 91 17.90 -10.14 -56.33
CA GLU A 91 16.62 -10.86 -56.17
C GLU A 91 16.59 -12.39 -56.45
N LEU A 92 15.67 -13.08 -55.74
CA LEU A 92 14.74 -14.17 -56.12
C LEU A 92 15.14 -15.56 -56.74
N VAL A 93 14.94 -16.63 -55.93
CA VAL A 93 14.11 -17.87 -56.20
C VAL A 93 14.60 -18.94 -57.25
N PRO A 94 14.33 -20.28 -57.15
CA PRO A 94 14.37 -21.26 -56.04
C PRO A 94 15.13 -22.59 -56.38
N LEU A 95 15.14 -23.62 -55.50
CA LEU A 95 14.71 -25.01 -55.81
C LEU A 95 14.82 -26.03 -54.64
N ASN A 96 13.69 -26.66 -54.34
CA ASN A 96 13.40 -27.97 -53.72
C ASN A 96 14.50 -28.82 -53.02
N SER A 97 14.21 -29.24 -51.79
CA SER A 97 13.83 -30.66 -51.53
C SER A 97 13.11 -30.83 -50.18
N SER A 98 12.04 -31.62 -50.16
CA SER A 98 11.13 -31.75 -49.02
C SER A 98 11.42 -33.01 -48.20
N ALA A 99 11.74 -32.86 -46.92
CA ALA A 99 11.76 -33.94 -45.94
C ALA A 99 11.04 -33.50 -44.65
N ASN A 100 9.72 -33.70 -44.60
CA ASN A 100 8.89 -33.33 -43.45
C ASN A 100 9.08 -34.30 -42.27
N LEU A 101 9.99 -33.97 -41.36
CA LEU A 101 9.95 -34.48 -39.99
C LEU A 101 9.26 -33.47 -39.09
N VAL A 102 7.97 -33.70 -38.81
CA VAL A 102 7.16 -32.86 -37.91
C VAL A 102 7.58 -33.10 -36.46
N HIS A 103 8.73 -32.55 -36.07
CA HIS A 103 9.12 -32.48 -34.68
C HIS A 103 8.21 -31.46 -33.99
N LYS A 104 7.21 -31.95 -33.26
CA LYS A 104 6.21 -31.12 -32.58
C LYS A 104 6.89 -30.35 -31.43
N SER A 105 7.47 -29.20 -31.77
CA SER A 105 8.14 -28.30 -30.84
C SER A 105 7.14 -27.81 -29.80
N CYS A 106 7.12 -28.48 -28.65
CA CYS A 106 6.36 -28.05 -27.49
C CYS A 106 7.12 -26.90 -26.83
N THR A 107 6.95 -25.69 -27.38
CA THR A 107 7.38 -24.45 -26.73
C THR A 107 6.55 -24.23 -25.48
N LEU A 108 6.98 -24.86 -24.38
CA LEU A 108 6.53 -24.55 -23.04
C LEU A 108 6.81 -23.07 -22.77
N LYS A 109 5.81 -22.21 -22.97
CA LYS A 109 5.89 -20.81 -22.59
C LYS A 109 6.17 -20.76 -21.09
N GLN A 110 7.38 -20.34 -20.72
CA GLN A 110 7.76 -20.13 -19.33
C GLN A 110 6.92 -19.00 -18.76
N GLN A 111 5.78 -19.36 -18.17
CA GLN A 111 4.98 -18.43 -17.40
C GLN A 111 5.77 -18.11 -16.13
N SER A 112 6.22 -16.85 -16.00
CA SER A 112 6.70 -16.36 -14.72
C SER A 112 5.56 -16.46 -13.72
N MET A 113 5.75 -17.28 -12.68
CA MET A 113 4.82 -17.25 -11.56
C MET A 113 4.95 -15.89 -10.88
N ASN A 114 4.02 -14.98 -11.16
CA ASN A 114 3.73 -13.90 -10.23
C ASN A 114 3.24 -14.57 -8.94
N ILE A 115 4.17 -14.73 -7.99
CA ILE A 115 3.96 -15.45 -6.72
C ILE A 115 2.76 -14.86 -5.95
N TYR A 116 2.45 -13.59 -6.22
CA TYR A 116 1.30 -12.88 -5.70
C TYR A 116 0.32 -12.58 -6.83
N LYS A 117 -0.84 -13.23 -6.80
CA LYS A 117 -1.97 -12.89 -7.66
C LYS A 117 -2.47 -11.50 -7.27
N LYS A 118 -2.68 -10.63 -8.26
CA LYS A 118 -3.32 -9.32 -8.05
C LYS A 118 -4.68 -9.53 -7.37
N LEU A 119 -4.98 -8.70 -6.37
CA LEU A 119 -6.27 -8.74 -5.68
C LEU A 119 -7.43 -8.48 -6.65
N ASP A 120 -8.58 -9.08 -6.36
CA ASP A 120 -9.83 -8.73 -7.02
C ASP A 120 -10.22 -7.28 -6.70
N LYS A 121 -11.08 -6.69 -7.55
CA LYS A 121 -11.49 -5.28 -7.41
C LYS A 121 -12.15 -5.00 -6.06
N THR A 122 -12.97 -5.91 -5.54
CA THR A 122 -13.74 -5.72 -4.30
C THR A 122 -12.82 -5.75 -3.07
N THR A 123 -11.89 -6.69 -2.99
CA THR A 123 -10.92 -6.74 -1.88
C THR A 123 -9.92 -5.58 -1.95
N SER A 124 -9.46 -5.22 -3.15
CA SER A 124 -8.60 -4.04 -3.36
C SER A 124 -9.31 -2.75 -2.95
N GLU A 125 -10.61 -2.62 -3.23
CA GLU A 125 -11.42 -1.47 -2.83
C GLU A 125 -11.59 -1.41 -1.29
N LYS A 126 -11.87 -2.55 -0.62
CA LYS A 126 -11.93 -2.63 0.84
C LYS A 126 -10.65 -2.12 1.51
N TYR A 127 -9.48 -2.55 1.03
CA TYR A 127 -8.20 -2.11 1.59
C TYR A 127 -7.93 -0.63 1.32
N THR A 128 -8.34 -0.13 0.15
CA THR A 128 -8.25 1.29 -0.17
C THR A 128 -9.11 2.13 0.78
N ASN A 129 -10.32 1.68 1.10
CA ASN A 129 -11.22 2.41 1.98
C ASN A 129 -10.77 2.32 3.45
N ALA A 130 -10.17 1.21 3.87
CA ALA A 130 -9.51 1.10 5.18
C ALA A 130 -8.32 2.06 5.31
N ILE A 131 -7.50 2.21 4.26
CA ILE A 131 -6.40 3.20 4.24
C ILE A 131 -6.95 4.63 4.26
N ALA A 132 -8.05 4.92 3.55
CA ALA A 132 -8.70 6.23 3.59
C ALA A 132 -9.25 6.57 4.99
N TYR A 133 -9.86 5.59 5.67
CA TYR A 133 -10.31 5.72 7.06
C TYR A 133 -9.14 5.97 8.03
N TRP A 134 -8.03 5.24 7.89
CA TRP A 134 -6.81 5.48 8.66
C TRP A 134 -6.26 6.91 8.43
N ILE A 135 -6.20 7.37 7.18
CA ILE A 135 -5.70 8.72 6.88
C ILE A 135 -6.60 9.79 7.52
N ALA A 136 -7.92 9.63 7.46
CA ALA A 136 -8.86 10.60 8.02
C ALA A 136 -8.86 10.59 9.56
N THR A 137 -8.85 9.42 10.18
CA THR A 137 -8.97 9.26 11.64
C THR A 137 -7.68 9.64 12.35
N ASP A 138 -6.53 9.22 11.82
CA ASP A 138 -5.20 9.48 12.41
C ASP A 138 -4.56 10.77 11.85
N MET A 139 -5.34 11.62 11.17
CA MET A 139 -4.94 12.88 10.52
C MET A 139 -3.63 12.78 9.71
N GLN A 140 -3.47 11.70 8.96
CA GLN A 140 -2.22 11.44 8.24
C GLN A 140 -2.10 12.35 7.01
N PRO A 141 -0.88 12.83 6.67
CA PRO A 141 -0.66 13.45 5.37
C PRO A 141 -0.96 12.47 4.24
N TYR A 142 -1.69 12.88 3.20
CA TYR A 142 -1.92 12.07 1.99
C TYR A 142 -0.65 11.46 1.38
N ARG A 143 0.50 12.11 1.57
CA ARG A 143 1.82 11.63 1.13
C ARG A 143 2.29 10.36 1.86
N SER A 144 1.71 10.00 3.01
CA SER A 144 2.09 8.81 3.79
C SER A 144 1.98 7.51 2.98
N VAL A 145 0.96 7.34 2.14
CA VAL A 145 0.82 6.16 1.27
C VAL A 145 1.95 6.01 0.23
N SER A 146 2.66 7.11 -0.05
CA SER A 146 3.76 7.14 -1.01
C SER A 146 5.13 6.90 -0.37
N LYS A 147 5.25 6.98 0.97
CA LYS A 147 6.51 6.81 1.71
C LYS A 147 7.02 5.36 1.65
N GLN A 148 8.34 5.19 1.65
CA GLN A 148 8.97 3.86 1.50
C GLN A 148 8.59 2.88 2.62
N GLY A 149 8.49 3.34 3.87
CA GLY A 149 8.12 2.49 5.01
C GLY A 149 6.70 1.92 4.89
N PHE A 150 5.74 2.75 4.49
CA PHE A 150 4.36 2.31 4.25
C PHE A 150 4.26 1.34 3.07
N LYS A 151 4.98 1.63 1.96
CA LYS A 151 5.08 0.71 0.81
C LYS A 151 5.68 -0.63 1.20
N HIS A 152 6.74 -0.65 2.01
CA HIS A 152 7.35 -1.87 2.51
C HIS A 152 6.37 -2.65 3.41
N LEU A 153 5.74 -1.99 4.38
CA LEU A 153 4.74 -2.59 5.26
C LEU A 153 3.61 -3.28 4.45
N MET A 154 3.02 -2.57 3.49
CA MET A 154 1.98 -3.12 2.63
C MET A 154 2.50 -4.24 1.71
N SER A 155 3.75 -4.19 1.26
CA SER A 155 4.35 -5.27 0.48
C SER A 155 4.57 -6.56 1.27
N VAL A 156 4.66 -6.48 2.60
CA VAL A 156 4.75 -7.64 3.50
C VAL A 156 3.36 -8.14 3.90
N ILE A 157 2.44 -7.23 4.27
CA ILE A 157 1.07 -7.58 4.71
C ILE A 157 0.21 -8.07 3.54
N CYS A 158 0.24 -7.39 2.39
CA CYS A 158 -0.50 -7.77 1.20
C CYS A 158 0.27 -7.46 -0.10
N PRO A 159 1.21 -8.33 -0.50
CA PRO A 159 2.05 -8.12 -1.68
C PRO A 159 1.26 -7.97 -3.00
N GLY A 160 0.03 -8.50 -3.08
CA GLY A 160 -0.83 -8.43 -4.28
C GLY A 160 -1.67 -7.15 -4.40
N TYR A 161 -1.59 -6.24 -3.41
CA TYR A 161 -2.34 -4.99 -3.38
C TYR A 161 -1.55 -3.84 -4.01
N THR A 162 -2.13 -3.18 -5.01
CA THR A 162 -1.55 -1.97 -5.60
C THR A 162 -2.05 -0.75 -4.85
N ILE A 163 -1.17 -0.12 -4.07
CA ILE A 163 -1.48 1.11 -3.32
C ILE A 163 -1.81 2.25 -4.30
N PRO A 164 -2.97 2.90 -4.21
CA PRO A 164 -3.30 4.06 -5.04
C PRO A 164 -2.40 5.27 -4.78
N SER A 165 -2.38 6.21 -5.72
CA SER A 165 -1.63 7.46 -5.57
C SER A 165 -2.25 8.35 -4.49
N ARG A 166 -1.46 9.30 -3.94
CA ARG A 166 -1.96 10.30 -2.98
C ARG A 166 -3.16 11.09 -3.52
N GLN A 167 -3.23 11.32 -4.83
CA GLN A 167 -4.33 11.98 -5.52
C GLN A 167 -5.63 11.17 -5.45
N VAL A 168 -5.58 9.84 -5.61
CA VAL A 168 -6.79 9.01 -5.43
C VAL A 168 -7.37 9.15 -4.03
N PHE A 169 -6.53 9.30 -3.00
CA PHE A 169 -7.01 9.55 -1.64
C PHE A 169 -7.56 10.97 -1.45
N ALA A 170 -6.82 11.99 -1.89
CA ALA A 170 -7.20 13.40 -1.74
C ALA A 170 -8.43 13.80 -2.56
N ASP A 171 -8.50 13.37 -3.82
CA ASP A 171 -9.47 13.87 -4.79
C ASP A 171 -10.74 12.99 -4.85
N ASN A 172 -10.70 11.77 -4.30
CA ASN A 172 -11.80 10.80 -4.38
C ASN A 172 -12.16 10.15 -3.04
N LYS A 173 -11.22 9.43 -2.40
CA LYS A 173 -11.57 8.55 -1.26
C LYS A 173 -11.92 9.29 0.02
N ILE A 174 -11.17 10.34 0.38
CA ILE A 174 -11.49 11.16 1.55
C ILE A 174 -12.73 12.05 1.31
N PRO A 175 -12.91 12.70 0.14
CA PRO A 175 -14.19 13.35 -0.19
C PRO A 175 -15.40 12.41 -0.10
N ALA A 176 -15.30 11.18 -0.63
CA ALA A 176 -16.38 10.20 -0.52
C ALA A 176 -16.70 9.84 0.95
N LEU A 177 -15.67 9.58 1.76
CA LEU A 177 -15.81 9.32 3.20
C LEU A 177 -16.43 10.51 3.95
N TYR A 178 -16.03 11.74 3.62
CA TYR A 178 -16.61 12.95 4.18
C TYR A 178 -18.11 13.06 3.85
N PHE A 179 -18.52 12.84 2.59
CA PHE A 179 -19.93 12.89 2.22
C PHE A 179 -20.75 11.76 2.88
N GLU A 180 -20.18 10.57 3.05
CA GLU A 180 -20.82 9.48 3.80
C GLU A 180 -21.04 9.86 5.27
N VAL A 181 -20.04 10.41 5.93
CA VAL A 181 -20.12 10.87 7.33
C VAL A 181 -21.07 12.06 7.47
N LYS A 182 -21.00 13.07 6.60
CA LYS A 182 -21.93 14.22 6.58
C LYS A 182 -23.38 13.75 6.37
N ARG A 183 -23.61 12.76 5.49
CA ARG A 183 -24.95 12.16 5.29
C ARG A 183 -25.44 11.46 6.56
N ARG A 184 -24.59 10.73 7.28
CA ARG A 184 -24.95 10.06 8.54
C ARG A 184 -25.28 11.08 9.64
N ILE A 185 -24.40 12.06 9.88
CA ILE A 185 -24.62 13.14 10.85
C ILE A 185 -25.91 13.91 10.51
N LYS A 186 -26.16 14.19 9.23
CA LYS A 186 -27.40 14.81 8.75
C LYS A 186 -28.65 13.99 9.12
N GLN A 187 -28.59 12.66 9.05
CA GLN A 187 -29.69 11.79 9.47
C GLN A 187 -29.87 11.78 11.00
N GLU A 188 -28.78 11.67 11.76
CA GLU A 188 -28.75 11.69 13.23
C GLU A 188 -29.30 13.01 13.81
N LEU A 189 -28.92 14.16 13.24
CA LEU A 189 -29.43 15.47 13.64
C LEU A 189 -30.87 15.72 13.17
N ASN A 190 -31.33 15.10 12.08
CA ASN A 190 -32.71 15.24 11.63
C ASN A 190 -33.70 14.39 12.43
N SER A 191 -33.28 13.25 13.01
CA SER A 191 -34.13 12.46 13.90
C SER A 191 -34.27 13.05 15.30
N ALA A 192 -33.30 13.85 15.76
CA ALA A 192 -33.39 14.57 17.03
C ALA A 192 -34.59 15.55 17.07
N GLN A 193 -35.26 15.64 18.22
CA GLN A 193 -36.37 16.58 18.42
C GLN A 193 -35.86 18.02 18.53
N PHE A 194 -34.81 18.22 19.33
CA PHE A 194 -34.17 19.49 19.63
C PHE A 194 -32.65 19.38 19.52
N LEU A 195 -32.02 20.49 19.18
CA LEU A 195 -30.57 20.64 19.06
C LEU A 195 -30.10 21.83 19.92
N SER A 196 -28.91 21.71 20.50
CA SER A 196 -28.13 22.85 20.97
C SER A 196 -26.94 23.03 20.05
N LEU A 197 -26.57 24.28 19.77
CA LEU A 197 -25.33 24.60 19.06
C LEU A 197 -24.28 25.11 20.05
N THR A 198 -23.01 24.78 19.81
CA THR A 198 -21.88 25.56 20.30
C THR A 198 -21.14 26.12 19.08
N PHE A 199 -20.62 27.34 19.18
CA PHE A 199 -19.74 27.89 18.15
C PHE A 199 -18.62 28.74 18.73
N ASP A 200 -17.46 28.63 18.10
CA ASP A 200 -16.20 29.26 18.50
C ASP A 200 -15.56 29.91 17.26
N CYS A 201 -14.93 31.06 17.46
CA CYS A 201 -14.29 31.86 16.42
C CYS A 201 -12.84 32.17 16.82
N TRP A 202 -11.88 31.65 16.06
CA TRP A 202 -10.45 31.83 16.35
C TRP A 202 -9.66 32.30 15.14
N THR A 203 -8.57 33.00 15.39
CA THR A 203 -7.56 33.30 14.37
C THR A 203 -6.44 32.26 14.45
N SER A 204 -6.16 31.59 13.33
CA SER A 204 -5.05 30.64 13.23
C SER A 204 -3.68 31.32 13.28
N ASN A 205 -2.62 30.55 13.54
CA ASN A 205 -1.22 31.03 13.47
C ASN A 205 -0.83 31.60 12.09
N ALA A 206 -1.60 31.30 11.03
CA ALA A 206 -1.43 31.86 9.69
C ALA A 206 -2.23 33.17 9.49
N GLN A 207 -2.72 33.80 10.56
CA GLN A 207 -3.59 34.99 10.57
C GLN A 207 -4.95 34.83 9.87
N GLN A 208 -5.32 33.60 9.46
CA GLN A 208 -6.63 33.32 8.88
C GLN A 208 -7.67 33.13 10.01
N PRO A 209 -8.78 33.88 10.03
CA PRO A 209 -9.93 33.65 10.91
C PRO A 209 -10.74 32.41 10.51
N TYR A 210 -11.30 31.72 11.49
CA TYR A 210 -12.14 30.54 11.35
C TYR A 210 -13.36 30.61 12.27
N ILE A 211 -14.41 29.89 11.89
CA ILE A 211 -15.54 29.53 12.75
C ILE A 211 -15.73 28.02 12.77
N GLY A 212 -15.85 27.47 13.98
CA GLY A 212 -16.24 26.09 14.24
C GLY A 212 -17.65 26.07 14.84
N ILE A 213 -18.55 25.25 14.29
CA ILE A 213 -19.90 25.05 14.80
C ILE A 213 -20.06 23.56 15.11
N THR A 214 -20.52 23.26 16.32
CA THR A 214 -20.80 21.90 16.80
C THR A 214 -22.27 21.80 17.20
N ALA A 215 -22.94 20.76 16.72
CA ALA A 215 -24.32 20.46 17.06
C ALA A 215 -24.36 19.33 18.11
N HIS A 216 -25.22 19.52 19.11
CA HIS A 216 -25.43 18.59 20.22
C HIS A 216 -26.90 18.17 20.25
N SER A 217 -27.14 16.89 20.50
CA SER A 217 -28.48 16.31 20.68
C SER A 217 -28.44 15.17 21.70
N ILE A 218 -29.59 14.78 22.23
CA ILE A 218 -29.73 13.59 23.07
C ILE A 218 -30.54 12.56 22.26
N ASN A 219 -30.02 11.34 22.14
CA ASN A 219 -30.71 10.26 21.42
C ASN A 219 -31.79 9.57 22.30
N SER A 220 -32.48 8.57 21.74
CA SER A 220 -33.49 7.77 22.47
C SER A 220 -32.99 7.11 23.75
N ASP A 221 -31.68 6.83 23.80
CA ASP A 221 -31.03 6.07 24.87
C ASP A 221 -30.45 7.01 25.94
N TRP A 222 -30.82 8.30 25.90
CA TRP A 222 -30.31 9.37 26.76
C TRP A 222 -28.80 9.64 26.64
N ILE A 223 -28.19 9.25 25.52
CA ILE A 223 -26.77 9.48 25.23
C ILE A 223 -26.60 10.78 24.44
N LEU A 224 -25.79 11.69 24.98
CA LEU A 224 -25.35 12.92 24.32
C LEU A 224 -24.59 12.58 23.02
N GLN A 225 -25.15 12.99 21.89
CA GLN A 225 -24.48 13.01 20.59
C GLN A 225 -23.89 14.39 20.35
N THR A 226 -22.68 14.46 19.79
CA THR A 226 -21.95 15.70 19.54
C THR A 226 -21.21 15.59 18.23
N HIS A 227 -21.45 16.54 17.33
CA HIS A 227 -20.93 16.52 15.97
C HIS A 227 -20.45 17.90 15.56
N CYS A 228 -19.17 18.03 15.18
CA CYS A 228 -18.69 19.20 14.44
C CYS A 228 -19.43 19.23 13.09
N VAL A 229 -20.25 20.26 12.87
CA VAL A 229 -21.09 20.40 11.67
C VAL A 229 -20.48 21.32 10.62
N THR A 230 -19.68 22.30 11.05
CA THR A 230 -18.92 23.21 10.19
C THR A 230 -17.61 23.56 10.87
N CYS A 231 -16.52 23.61 10.10
CA CYS A 231 -15.26 24.25 10.48
C CYS A 231 -14.73 24.91 9.22
N THR A 232 -14.89 26.23 9.10
CA THR A 232 -14.61 26.97 7.86
C THR A 232 -13.88 28.27 8.16
N ILE A 233 -13.22 28.81 7.13
CA ILE A 233 -12.70 30.18 7.16
C ILE A 233 -13.87 31.15 7.34
N LEU A 234 -13.67 32.16 8.19
CA LEU A 234 -14.60 33.25 8.41
C LEU A 234 -14.10 34.49 7.63
N ASP A 235 -14.34 34.52 6.33
CA ASP A 235 -13.83 35.53 5.37
C ASP A 235 -14.64 36.84 5.31
N VAL A 236 -15.39 37.12 6.38
CA VAL A 236 -16.28 38.26 6.55
C VAL A 236 -16.09 38.86 7.94
N ASP A 237 -16.45 40.12 8.14
CA ASP A 237 -16.41 40.75 9.47
C ASP A 237 -17.19 39.94 10.50
N HIS A 238 -16.66 39.81 11.72
CA HIS A 238 -17.24 38.96 12.79
C HIS A 238 -18.49 39.58 13.44
N THR A 239 -19.37 40.22 12.66
CA THR A 239 -20.61 40.82 13.14
C THR A 239 -21.65 39.74 13.45
N ALA A 240 -22.54 40.02 14.42
CA ALA A 240 -23.63 39.12 14.77
C ALA A 240 -24.53 38.74 13.57
N ILE A 241 -24.66 39.62 12.57
CA ILE A 241 -25.41 39.38 11.33
C ILE A 241 -24.69 38.33 10.47
N ASN A 242 -23.40 38.54 10.18
CA ASN A 242 -22.61 37.62 9.37
C ASN A 242 -22.49 36.22 10.02
N LEU A 243 -22.32 36.18 11.35
CA LEU A 243 -22.30 34.93 12.12
C LEU A 243 -23.64 34.19 12.05
N LYS A 244 -24.77 34.92 12.19
CA LYS A 244 -26.12 34.36 12.01
C LYS A 244 -26.27 33.75 10.62
N ASP A 245 -25.86 34.45 9.57
CA ASP A 245 -26.00 33.97 8.19
C ASP A 245 -25.17 32.69 7.94
N ILE A 246 -23.98 32.56 8.54
CA ILE A 246 -23.16 31.34 8.47
C ILE A 246 -23.81 30.17 9.24
N ILE A 247 -24.42 30.44 10.40
CA ILE A 247 -25.15 29.43 11.18
C ILE A 247 -26.40 28.98 10.41
N GLU A 248 -27.21 29.89 9.87
CA GLU A 248 -28.39 29.57 9.07
C GLU A 248 -28.04 28.83 7.78
N SER A 249 -26.94 29.22 7.11
CA SER A 249 -26.38 28.50 5.96
C SER A 249 -25.97 27.07 6.33
N THR A 250 -25.24 26.89 7.45
CA THR A 250 -24.84 25.57 7.98
C THR A 250 -26.05 24.67 8.25
N LEU A 251 -27.09 25.20 8.90
CA LEU A 251 -28.32 24.47 9.19
C LEU A 251 -29.07 24.09 7.91
N LYS A 252 -29.16 25.01 6.94
CA LYS A 252 -29.76 24.80 5.62
C LYS A 252 -29.05 23.70 4.84
N ASP A 253 -27.72 23.68 4.85
CA ASP A 253 -26.88 22.66 4.20
C ASP A 253 -27.15 21.25 4.78
N LEU A 254 -27.37 21.19 6.10
CA LEU A 254 -27.79 19.98 6.81
C LEU A 254 -29.31 19.72 6.76
N ASN A 255 -30.10 20.55 6.06
CA ASN A 255 -31.56 20.48 6.02
C ASN A 255 -32.19 20.41 7.43
N ILE A 256 -31.66 21.19 8.36
CA ILE A 256 -32.13 21.29 9.74
C ILE A 256 -32.99 22.57 9.85
N PRO A 257 -34.27 22.48 10.26
CA PRO A 257 -35.07 23.67 10.53
C PRO A 257 -34.50 24.45 11.71
N VAL A 258 -34.41 25.78 11.59
CA VAL A 258 -33.94 26.66 12.68
C VAL A 258 -34.79 26.48 13.96
N SER A 259 -36.08 26.16 13.81
CA SER A 259 -36.99 25.85 14.92
C SER A 259 -36.63 24.61 15.76
N LYS A 260 -35.69 23.76 15.31
CA LYS A 260 -35.11 22.68 16.13
C LYS A 260 -33.99 23.16 17.07
N VAL A 261 -33.40 24.33 16.82
CA VAL A 261 -32.32 24.86 17.66
C VAL A 261 -32.94 25.52 18.89
N SER A 262 -32.79 24.89 20.05
CA SER A 262 -33.34 25.38 21.33
C SER A 262 -32.38 26.30 22.08
N ALA A 263 -31.09 26.18 21.82
CA ALA A 263 -30.04 26.99 22.42
C ALA A 263 -28.82 27.10 21.49
N ALA A 264 -28.08 28.18 21.64
CA ALA A 264 -26.75 28.32 21.09
C ALA A 264 -25.83 28.90 22.17
N THR A 265 -24.60 28.41 22.26
CA THR A 265 -23.59 28.86 23.21
C THR A 265 -22.33 29.27 22.44
N THR A 266 -21.77 30.40 22.82
CA THR A 266 -20.49 30.90 22.32
C THR A 266 -19.74 31.55 23.48
N ASP A 267 -18.51 31.99 23.26
CA ASP A 267 -17.72 32.67 24.27
C ASP A 267 -18.11 34.15 24.39
N ASN A 268 -17.43 34.89 25.27
CA ASN A 268 -17.69 36.32 25.46
C ASN A 268 -17.01 37.22 24.41
N ALA A 269 -16.25 36.67 23.44
CA ALA A 269 -15.50 37.48 22.47
C ALA A 269 -16.39 38.06 21.35
N LEU A 270 -17.66 37.64 21.28
CA LEU A 270 -18.62 38.01 20.23
C LEU A 270 -19.82 38.82 20.76
N MET A 271 -19.80 39.26 22.02
CA MET A 271 -20.83 40.11 22.66
C MET A 271 -20.33 41.53 22.96
#